data_AF-A0A0R2D902-F1
#
_entry.id   AF-A0A0R2D902-F1
#
_cell.length_a   1.000
_cell.length_b   1.000
_cell.length_c   1.000
_cell.angle_alpha   90.00
_cell.angle_beta   90.00
_cell.angle_gamma   90.00
#
_symmetry.space_group_name_H-M   'P 1'
#
loop_
_entity.id
_entity.type
_entity.pdbx_description
1 polymer ?
#
loop_
_entity_poly.entity_id
_entity_poly.type
_entity_poly.pdbx_seq_one_letter_code
_entity_poly.pdbx_strand_id
1 'polypeptide(L)'
;MAVTLTWHVLFYTKRFTTQQVQTFVTDLKKEPNFGGLPIKQVTFDYVTKKMLYTTFVFSAPKIIDKAMRHEMVKYLYARVVHPGGLDTKQYYEVVNQSSDALGIDYYPYPDGSLDVMFWGKQNDV
;
A
#
# COMPACT_ATOMS: atom_id res chain seq x y z
N MET A 1 23.12 5.02 9.05
CA MET A 1 21.95 5.21 9.95
C MET A 1 20.71 4.79 9.19
N ALA A 2 19.69 4.24 9.86
CA ALA A 2 18.43 3.94 9.20
C ALA A 2 17.74 5.24 8.73
N VAL A 3 17.06 5.19 7.60
CA VAL A 3 16.23 6.27 7.07
C VAL A 3 14.77 6.02 7.44
N THR A 4 14.03 7.10 7.69
CA THR A 4 12.56 7.04 7.85
C THR A 4 11.93 7.38 6.52
N LEU A 5 11.03 6.52 6.05
CA LEU A 5 10.33 6.67 4.78
C LEU A 5 8.84 6.84 5.05
N THR A 6 8.23 7.82 4.37
CA THR A 6 6.81 8.13 4.45
C THR A 6 6.15 7.85 3.12
N TRP A 7 5.19 6.94 3.11
CA TRP A 7 4.40 6.58 1.95
C TRP A 7 2.97 7.00 2.18
N HIS A 8 2.42 7.79 1.26
CA HIS A 8 1.00 8.11 1.24
C HIS A 8 0.30 7.15 0.30
N VAL A 9 -0.66 6.40 0.82
CA VAL A 9 -1.43 5.44 0.02
C VAL A 9 -2.86 5.93 -0.08
N LEU A 10 -3.26 6.23 -1.32
CA LEU A 10 -4.55 6.79 -1.68
C LEU A 10 -5.39 5.74 -2.39
N PHE A 11 -6.65 5.61 -2.00
CA PHE A 11 -7.56 4.58 -2.53
C PHE A 11 -8.76 5.23 -3.19
N TYR A 12 -9.05 4.84 -4.42
CA TYR A 12 -10.21 5.36 -5.16
C TYR A 12 -11.53 4.81 -4.61
N THR A 13 -12.42 5.71 -4.17
CA THR A 13 -13.66 5.34 -3.44
C THR A 13 -14.64 4.51 -4.26
N LYS A 14 -14.54 4.47 -5.59
CA LYS A 14 -15.38 3.59 -6.42
C LYS A 14 -14.94 2.12 -6.38
N ARG A 15 -13.71 1.82 -5.96
CA ARG A 15 -13.17 0.46 -5.89
C ARG A 15 -12.86 0.01 -4.47
N PHE A 16 -12.62 0.94 -3.56
CA PHE A 16 -12.28 0.65 -2.17
C PHE A 16 -13.28 1.28 -1.20
N THR A 17 -13.74 0.49 -0.24
CA THR A 17 -14.62 0.98 0.81
C THR A 17 -13.82 1.51 2.00
N THR A 18 -14.40 2.46 2.75
CA THR A 18 -13.80 2.96 3.99
C THR A 18 -13.49 1.82 4.96
N GLN A 19 -14.42 0.89 5.14
CA GLN A 19 -14.24 -0.25 6.04
C GLN A 19 -13.07 -1.15 5.61
N GLN A 20 -12.94 -1.44 4.32
CA GLN A 20 -11.82 -2.22 3.78
C GLN A 20 -10.48 -1.55 4.08
N VAL A 21 -10.35 -0.25 3.83
CA VAL A 21 -9.10 0.48 4.10
C VAL A 21 -8.84 0.59 5.61
N GLN A 22 -9.86 0.77 6.43
CA GLN A 22 -9.71 0.76 7.89
C GLN A 22 -9.25 -0.59 8.43
N THR A 23 -9.78 -1.70 7.91
CA THR A 23 -9.31 -3.05 8.26
C THR A 23 -7.85 -3.23 7.85
N PHE A 24 -7.49 -2.84 6.61
CA PHE A 24 -6.11 -2.86 6.14
C PHE A 24 -5.15 -2.09 7.06
N VAL A 25 -5.50 -0.86 7.45
CA VAL A 25 -4.70 -0.05 8.39
C VAL A 25 -4.61 -0.73 9.75
N THR A 26 -5.71 -1.28 10.25
CA THR A 26 -5.76 -1.98 11.53
C THR A 26 -4.88 -3.22 11.53
N ASP A 27 -4.84 -3.97 10.43
CA ASP A 27 -4.01 -5.16 10.30
C ASP A 27 -2.53 -4.79 10.20
N LEU A 28 -2.17 -3.76 9.44
CA LEU A 28 -0.78 -3.27 9.42
C LEU A 28 -0.30 -2.74 10.78
N LYS A 29 -1.17 -2.13 11.59
CA LYS A 29 -0.81 -1.68 12.95
C LYS A 29 -0.48 -2.82 13.91
N LYS A 30 -1.02 -4.03 13.68
CA LYS A 30 -0.71 -5.21 14.50
C LYS A 30 0.66 -5.78 14.18
N GLU A 31 1.23 -5.43 13.02
CA GLU A 31 2.52 -5.93 12.57
C GLU A 31 3.67 -5.07 13.08
N PRO A 32 4.74 -5.66 13.63
CA PRO A 32 5.89 -4.90 14.09
C PRO A 32 6.78 -4.41 12.93
N ASN A 33 6.69 -5.08 11.77
CA ASN A 33 7.51 -4.79 10.61
C ASN A 33 6.78 -5.13 9.31
N PHE A 34 7.24 -4.51 8.23
CA PHE A 34 6.80 -4.70 6.87
C PHE A 34 7.95 -5.35 6.08
N GLY A 35 7.92 -6.68 5.92
CA GLY A 35 9.00 -7.41 5.24
C GLY A 35 10.37 -7.23 5.89
N GLY A 36 10.42 -7.18 7.23
CA GLY A 36 11.64 -6.92 8.00
C GLY A 36 11.95 -5.44 8.22
N LEU A 37 11.16 -4.51 7.66
CA LEU A 37 11.31 -3.07 7.85
C LEU A 37 10.42 -2.58 9.00
N PRO A 38 10.97 -2.06 10.12
CA PRO A 38 10.17 -1.66 11.26
C PRO A 38 9.11 -0.62 10.90
N ILE A 39 7.84 -0.93 11.19
CA ILE A 39 6.74 0.02 11.01
C ILE A 39 6.80 1.03 12.17
N LYS A 40 6.72 2.32 11.84
CA LYS A 40 6.71 3.42 12.81
C LYS A 40 5.32 3.98 13.02
N GLN A 41 4.56 4.12 11.93
CA GLN A 41 3.21 4.65 11.98
C GLN A 41 2.40 4.13 10.80
N VAL A 42 1.12 3.85 11.06
CA VAL A 42 0.11 3.65 10.02
C VAL A 42 -1.12 4.44 10.43
N THR A 43 -1.63 5.31 9.58
CA THR A 43 -2.82 6.12 9.88
C THR A 43 -3.82 6.09 8.75
N PHE A 44 -5.10 6.12 9.11
CA PHE A 44 -6.18 6.44 8.20
C PHE A 44 -6.50 7.91 8.42
N ASP A 45 -6.08 8.76 7.49
CA ASP A 45 -5.95 10.19 7.74
C ASP A 45 -7.27 10.92 7.56
N TYR A 46 -7.91 10.76 6.39
CA TYR A 46 -9.20 11.37 6.09
C TYR A 46 -9.86 10.77 4.84
N VAL A 47 -11.13 11.14 4.62
CA VAL A 47 -11.96 10.70 3.50
C VAL A 47 -12.43 11.90 2.70
N THR A 48 -12.37 11.77 1.38
CA THR A 48 -13.04 12.70 0.45
C THR A 48 -14.08 11.95 -0.38
N LYS A 49 -14.84 12.66 -1.21
CA LYS A 49 -15.79 12.03 -2.14
C LYS A 49 -15.11 11.06 -3.12
N LYS A 50 -13.83 11.26 -3.44
CA LYS A 50 -13.12 10.50 -4.48
C LYS A 50 -12.03 9.57 -3.95
N MET A 51 -11.41 9.91 -2.82
CA MET A 51 -10.23 9.22 -2.33
C MET A 51 -10.30 9.00 -0.82
N LEU A 52 -9.76 7.87 -0.37
CA LEU A 52 -9.44 7.54 1.02
C LEU A 52 -7.93 7.72 1.20
N TYR A 53 -7.50 8.36 2.28
CA TYR A 53 -6.08 8.72 2.49
C TYR A 53 -5.50 7.96 3.67
N THR A 54 -4.31 7.42 3.48
CA THR A 54 -3.52 6.79 4.55
C THR A 54 -2.07 7.22 4.47
N THR A 55 -1.43 7.23 5.63
CA THR A 55 0.00 7.48 5.76
C THR A 55 0.66 6.27 6.40
N PHE A 56 1.72 5.79 5.77
CA PHE A 56 2.49 4.65 6.17
C PHE A 56 3.96 5.06 6.35
N VAL A 57 4.44 5.00 7.59
CA VAL A 57 5.81 5.39 7.94
C VAL A 57 6.55 4.16 8.46
N PHE A 58 7.72 3.91 7.90
CA PHE A 58 8.57 2.80 8.30
C PHE A 58 10.06 3.19 8.24
N SER A 59 10.90 2.40 8.90
CA SER A 59 12.36 2.58 8.86
C SER A 59 13.00 1.57 7.93
N ALA A 60 13.98 2.03 7.14
CA ALA A 60 14.76 1.20 6.25
C ALA A 60 16.26 1.47 6.42
N PRO A 61 17.15 0.50 6.13
CA PRO A 61 18.60 0.74 6.21
C PRO A 61 19.11 1.75 5.16
N LYS A 62 18.36 1.91 4.07
CA LYS A 62 18.62 2.83 2.95
C LYS A 62 17.31 3.13 2.22
N ILE A 63 17.34 4.11 1.31
CA ILE A 63 16.22 4.36 0.38
C ILE A 63 15.92 3.07 -0.42
N ILE A 64 14.64 2.73 -0.52
CA ILE A 64 14.18 1.55 -1.25
C ILE A 64 14.39 1.78 -2.75
N ASP A 65 15.09 0.87 -3.40
CA ASP A 65 15.30 0.92 -4.86
C ASP A 65 13.99 0.68 -5.64
N LYS A 66 14.05 0.92 -6.95
CA LYS A 66 12.86 0.86 -7.81
C LYS A 66 12.20 -0.52 -7.83
N ALA A 67 12.97 -1.60 -7.86
CA ALA A 67 12.44 -2.95 -7.99
C ALA A 67 11.76 -3.40 -6.69
N MET A 68 12.45 -3.23 -5.55
CA MET A 68 11.88 -3.57 -4.25
C MET A 68 10.65 -2.71 -3.94
N ARG A 69 10.67 -1.42 -4.30
CA ARG A 69 9.53 -0.53 -4.12
C ARG A 69 8.30 -1.03 -4.88
N HIS A 70 8.47 -1.48 -6.11
CA HIS A 70 7.38 -2.02 -6.92
C HIS A 70 6.73 -3.24 -6.24
N GLU A 71 7.54 -4.19 -5.77
CA GLU A 71 7.03 -5.38 -5.07
C GLU A 71 6.33 -5.02 -3.76
N MET A 72 6.90 -4.10 -2.98
CA MET A 72 6.30 -3.61 -1.75
C MET A 72 4.94 -2.94 -1.99
N VAL A 73 4.82 -2.11 -3.04
CA VAL A 73 3.55 -1.48 -3.43
C VAL A 73 2.51 -2.53 -3.81
N LYS A 74 2.89 -3.55 -4.58
CA LYS A 74 1.97 -4.65 -4.96
C LYS A 74 1.55 -5.49 -3.76
N TYR A 75 2.45 -5.70 -2.80
CA TYR A 75 2.12 -6.36 -1.55
C TYR A 75 1.11 -5.54 -0.73
N LEU A 76 1.28 -4.21 -0.63
CA LEU A 76 0.28 -3.33 0.00
C LEU A 76 -1.08 -3.40 -0.71
N TYR A 77 -1.08 -3.45 -2.05
CA TYR A 77 -2.29 -3.64 -2.83
C TYR A 77 -2.96 -4.98 -2.49
N ALA A 78 -2.22 -6.09 -2.50
CA ALA A 78 -2.72 -7.41 -2.15
C ALA A 78 -3.37 -7.43 -0.76
N ARG A 79 -2.72 -6.81 0.21
CA ARG A 79 -3.20 -6.67 1.58
C ARG A 79 -4.51 -5.90 1.68
N VAL A 80 -4.73 -4.86 0.87
CA VAL A 80 -5.98 -4.11 0.93
C VAL A 80 -7.13 -4.82 0.20
N VAL A 81 -6.85 -5.55 -0.89
CA VAL A 81 -7.90 -6.31 -1.60
C VAL A 81 -8.27 -7.62 -0.89
N HIS A 82 -7.44 -8.10 0.03
CA HIS A 82 -7.70 -9.24 0.92
C HIS A 82 -7.61 -8.82 2.41
N PRO A 83 -8.57 -8.03 2.92
CA PRO A 83 -8.57 -7.59 4.31
C PRO A 83 -8.79 -8.76 5.28
N GLY A 84 -8.13 -8.73 6.45
CA GLY A 84 -8.27 -9.78 7.47
C GLY A 84 -7.31 -10.97 7.32
N GLY A 85 -6.47 -10.97 6.28
CA GLY A 85 -5.43 -11.98 6.08
C GLY A 85 -5.15 -12.19 4.60
N LEU A 86 -3.87 -12.34 4.26
CA LEU A 86 -3.42 -12.61 2.90
C LEU A 86 -2.77 -14.00 2.87
N ASP A 87 -3.41 -14.95 2.20
CA ASP A 87 -2.80 -16.26 1.95
C ASP A 87 -1.88 -16.24 0.72
N THR A 88 -1.07 -17.30 0.57
CA THR A 88 -0.10 -17.41 -0.52
C THR A 88 -0.75 -17.37 -1.90
N LYS A 89 -1.94 -17.98 -2.07
CA LYS A 89 -2.62 -18.02 -3.37
C LYS A 89 -3.12 -16.61 -3.74
N GLN A 90 -3.78 -15.94 -2.80
CA GLN A 90 -4.25 -14.56 -2.94
C GLN A 90 -3.10 -13.58 -3.25
N TYR A 91 -1.95 -13.77 -2.58
CA TYR A 91 -0.75 -12.99 -2.89
C TYR A 91 -0.33 -13.15 -4.35
N TYR A 92 -0.19 -14.39 -4.83
CA TYR A 92 0.19 -14.66 -6.22
C TYR A 92 -0.83 -14.21 -7.26
N GLU A 93 -2.12 -14.21 -6.93
CA GLU A 93 -3.17 -13.66 -7.80
C GLU A 93 -2.93 -12.17 -8.11
N VAL A 94 -2.37 -11.43 -7.16
CA VAL A 94 -2.02 -10.02 -7.35
C VAL A 94 -0.63 -9.86 -7.97
N VAL A 95 0.40 -10.52 -7.42
CA VAL A 95 1.77 -10.25 -7.86
C VAL A 95 2.10 -10.74 -9.26
N ASN A 96 1.30 -11.66 -9.82
CA ASN A 96 1.45 -12.08 -11.22
C ASN A 96 0.82 -11.09 -12.22
N GLN A 97 0.04 -10.11 -11.76
CA GLN A 97 -0.53 -9.06 -12.62
C GLN A 97 0.39 -7.84 -12.70
N SER A 98 0.34 -7.09 -13.81
CA SER A 98 1.06 -5.82 -13.93
C SER A 98 0.40 -4.74 -13.06
N SER A 99 1.17 -3.73 -12.63
CA SER A 99 0.61 -2.57 -11.90
C SER A 99 -0.49 -1.88 -12.69
N ASP A 100 -0.33 -1.73 -14.00
CA ASP A 100 -1.33 -1.12 -14.88
C ASP A 100 -2.65 -1.89 -14.85
N ALA A 101 -2.60 -3.23 -14.93
CA ALA A 101 -3.80 -4.08 -14.87
C ALA A 101 -4.49 -4.01 -13.50
N LEU A 102 -3.72 -3.77 -12.44
CA LEU A 102 -4.22 -3.60 -11.07
C LEU A 102 -4.69 -2.16 -10.79
N GLY A 103 -4.46 -1.21 -11.70
CA GLY A 103 -4.74 0.21 -11.48
C GLY A 103 -3.88 0.79 -10.36
N ILE A 104 -2.57 0.53 -10.38
CA ILE A 104 -1.60 1.03 -9.41
C ILE A 104 -0.70 2.05 -10.09
N ASP A 105 -0.77 3.30 -9.63
CA ASP A 105 0.23 4.32 -9.94
C ASP A 105 1.07 4.61 -8.70
N TYR A 106 2.31 5.06 -8.88
CA TYR A 106 3.09 5.62 -7.78
C TYR A 106 4.12 6.64 -8.24
N TYR A 107 4.31 7.68 -7.42
CA TYR A 107 5.20 8.80 -7.68
C TYR A 107 6.28 8.86 -6.60
N PRO A 108 7.51 8.42 -6.91
CA PRO A 108 8.59 8.46 -5.94
C PRO A 108 9.27 9.83 -5.91
N TYR A 109 9.69 10.23 -4.72
CA TYR A 109 10.42 11.48 -4.48
C TYR A 109 11.91 11.21 -4.19
N PRO A 110 12.80 12.22 -4.37
CA PRO A 110 14.23 12.07 -4.14
C PRO A 110 14.63 11.67 -2.72
N ASP A 111 13.81 11.99 -1.72
CA ASP A 111 14.01 11.64 -0.31
C ASP A 111 13.58 10.21 0.04
N GLY A 112 13.02 9.47 -0.92
CA GLY A 112 12.51 8.12 -0.73
C GLY A 112 11.06 8.05 -0.26
N SER A 113 10.39 9.19 -0.07
CA SER A 113 8.93 9.22 0.09
C SER A 113 8.23 8.78 -1.20
N LEU A 114 6.96 8.39 -1.06
CA LEU A 114 6.21 7.79 -2.16
C LEU A 114 4.73 8.12 -2.03
N ASP A 115 4.14 8.64 -3.11
CA ASP A 115 2.68 8.63 -3.25
C ASP A 115 2.28 7.40 -4.05
N VAL A 116 1.28 6.67 -3.56
CA VAL A 116 0.74 5.48 -4.20
C VAL A 116 -0.75 5.69 -4.40
N MET A 117 -1.23 5.50 -5.63
CA MET A 117 -2.64 5.60 -5.97
C MET A 117 -3.13 4.22 -6.39
N PHE A 118 -4.07 3.69 -5.62
CA PHE A 118 -4.82 2.49 -5.96
C PHE A 118 -6.16 2.90 -6.56
N TRP A 119 -6.20 2.91 -7.89
CA TRP A 119 -7.43 3.01 -8.65
C TRP A 119 -8.23 1.72 -8.59
N GLY A 120 -7.55 0.59 -8.41
CA GLY A 120 -8.11 -0.75 -8.42
C GLY A 120 -8.24 -1.31 -9.84
N LYS A 121 -8.22 -2.63 -9.95
CA LYS A 121 -8.39 -3.33 -11.23
C LYS A 121 -9.62 -2.81 -11.97
N GLN A 122 -9.42 -2.39 -13.22
CA GLN A 122 -10.51 -2.10 -14.14
C GLN A 122 -11.13 -3.42 -14.57
N ASN A 123 -12.03 -3.97 -13.77
CA ASN A 123 -13.05 -4.84 -14.34
C ASN A 123 -14.05 -3.88 -15.00
N ASP A 124 -14.06 -3.90 -16.34
CA ASP A 124 -15.19 -3.44 -17.15
C ASP A 124 -16.47 -4.12 -16.65
N VAL A 125 -17.54 -3.34 -16.64
CA VAL A 125 -18.92 -3.79 -16.36
C VAL A 125 -19.30 -4.90 -17.33
#